data_AF-A0A358ICU8-F1
#
_entry.id   AF-A0A358ICU8-F1
#
_cell.length_a   1.000
_cell.length_b   1.000
_cell.length_c   1.000
_cell.angle_alpha   90.00
_cell.angle_beta   90.00
_cell.angle_gamma   90.00
#
_symmetry.space_group_name_H-M   'P 1'
#
loop_
_entity.id
_entity.type
_entity.pdbx_description
1 polymer ?
#
loop_
_entity_poly.entity_id
_entity_poly.type
_entity_poly.pdbx_seq_one_letter_code
_entity_poly.pdbx_strand_id
1 'polypeptide(L)' 'TAHIDIQSREFDGRWYTDVKAWKVTREQEGSGGQEPWSEPVMDVDGGDDGLPF' A
#
# COMPACT_ATOMS: atom_id res chain seq x y z
N THR A 1 -9.09 12.69 -1.74
CA THR A 1 -8.15 13.65 -1.13
C THR A 1 -8.00 13.41 0.37
N ALA A 2 -6.79 13.46 0.90
CA ALA A 2 -6.52 13.30 2.33
C ALA A 2 -5.64 14.43 2.85
N HIS A 3 -5.86 14.81 4.11
CA HIS A 3 -5.04 15.77 4.83
C HIS A 3 -4.21 15.03 5.87
N ILE A 4 -2.90 15.21 5.75
CA ILE A 4 -1.90 14.46 6.50
C ILE A 4 -1.02 15.45 7.26
N ASP A 5 -0.76 15.16 8.52
CA ASP A 5 0.25 15.77 9.36
C ASP A 5 1.42 14.78 9.50
N ILE A 6 2.65 15.27 9.30
CA ILE A 6 3.85 14.45 9.35
C ILE A 6 4.82 15.10 10.32
N GLN A 7 5.32 14.32 11.27
CA GLN A 7 6.29 14.76 12.25
C GLN A 7 7.49 13.81 12.26
N SER A 8 8.69 14.36 12.40
CA SER A 8 9.93 13.60 12.52
C SER A 8 10.57 13.89 13.88
N ARG A 9 10.98 12.84 14.59
CA ARG A 9 11.68 12.95 15.87
C ARG A 9 12.82 11.94 15.92
N GLU A 10 13.94 12.35 16.49
CA GLU A 10 15.04 11.46 16.83
C GLU A 10 15.03 11.24 18.35
N PHE A 11 15.09 9.98 18.78
CA PHE A 11 15.21 9.61 20.19
C PHE A 11 16.15 8.43 20.32
N ASP A 12 17.18 8.58 21.16
CA ASP A 12 18.21 7.56 21.40
C ASP A 12 18.89 7.07 20.10
N GLY A 13 19.26 8.01 19.23
CA GLY A 13 19.88 7.73 17.93
C GLY A 13 18.95 7.03 16.91
N ARG A 14 17.68 6.83 17.24
CA ARG A 14 16.67 6.24 16.35
C ARG A 14 15.74 7.31 15.82
N TRP A 15 15.45 7.22 14.53
CA TRP A 15 14.51 8.09 13.85
C TRP A 15 13.11 7.50 13.89
N TYR A 16 12.14 8.34 14.25
CA TYR A 16 10.72 8.01 14.25
C TYR A 16 9.99 9.03 13.40
N THR A 17 9.05 8.52 12.61
CA THR A 17 8.16 9.32 11.79
C THR A 17 6.73 9.01 12.19
N ASP A 18 6.02 10.03 12.66
CA ASP A 18 4.61 9.95 12.96
C ASP A 18 3.83 10.54 11.79
N VAL A 19 2.87 9.76 11.29
CA VAL A 19 1.98 10.17 10.20
C VAL A 19 0.55 10.11 10.69
N LYS A 20 -0.14 11.24 10.68
CA LYS A 20 -1.52 11.34 11.12
C LYS A 20 -2.40 11.91 10.03
N ALA A 21 -3.40 11.14 9.60
CA ALA A 21 -4.48 11.65 8.76
C ALA A 21 -5.61 12.16 9.67
N TRP A 22 -6.00 13.41 9.52
CA TRP A 22 -7.12 14.00 10.30
C TRP A 22 -8.39 14.20 9.47
N LYS A 23 -8.28 14.15 8.14
CA LYS A 23 -9.43 14.18 7.23
C LYS A 23 -9.14 13.38 5.97
N VAL A 24 -10.07 12.51 5.60
CA VAL A 24 -10.03 11.75 4.35
C VAL A 24 -11.35 11.94 3.64
N THR A 25 -11.32 12.59 2.48
CA THR A 25 -12.47 12.72 1.58
C THR A 25 -12.29 11.70 0.46
N ARG A 26 -13.20 10.74 0.36
CA ARG A 26 -13.34 9.92 -0.85
C ARG A 26 -14.24 10.67 -1.81
N GLU A 27 -13.74 10.97 -3.00
CA GLU A 27 -14.59 11.39 -4.10
C GLU A 27 -15.29 10.13 -4.60
N GLN A 28 -16.61 10.10 -4.50
CA GLN A 28 -17.41 8.96 -4.94
C GLN A 28 -17.58 9.07 -6.45
N GLU A 29 -16.55 8.69 -7.20
CA GLU A 29 -16.73 8.34 -8.61
C GLU A 29 -17.17 6.88 -8.66
N GLY A 30 -18.42 6.67 -9.05
CA GLY A 30 -19.06 5.40 -9.43
C GLY A 30 -18.56 4.11 -8.79
N SER A 31 -19.44 3.47 -8.01
CA SER A 31 -19.44 2.05 -7.64
C SER A 31 -18.51 1.13 -8.45
N GLY A 32 -17.23 1.06 -8.06
CA GLY A 32 -16.29 0.02 -8.49
C GLY A 32 -16.03 -0.87 -7.28
N GLY A 33 -16.51 -2.11 -7.34
CA GLY A 33 -16.51 -3.05 -6.23
C GLY A 33 -15.13 -3.21 -5.60
N GLN A 34 -15.11 -3.34 -4.28
CA GLN A 34 -13.96 -3.91 -3.58
C GLN A 34 -13.88 -5.37 -4.02
N GLU A 35 -13.12 -5.66 -5.08
CA GLU A 35 -12.82 -7.04 -5.43
C GLU A 35 -12.09 -7.67 -4.24
N PRO A 36 -12.55 -8.83 -3.74
CA PRO A 36 -11.79 -9.57 -2.75
C PRO A 36 -10.44 -9.89 -3.37
N TRP A 37 -9.36 -9.70 -2.60
CA TRP A 37 -8.02 -10.10 -3.01
C TRP A 37 -8.06 -11.52 -3.58
N SER A 38 -7.87 -11.65 -4.89
CA SER A 38 -7.69 -12.94 -5.55
C SER A 38 -6.26 -13.40 -5.27
N GLU A 39 -6.11 -14.55 -4.63
CA GLU A 39 -4.81 -15.20 -4.49
C GLU A 39 -4.18 -15.40 -5.88
N PRO A 40 -2.88 -15.11 -6.07
CA PRO A 40 -2.25 -15.32 -7.37
C PRO A 40 -2.28 -16.81 -7.71
N VAL A 41 -2.93 -17.15 -8.81
CA VAL A 41 -2.84 -18.50 -9.39
C VAL A 41 -1.40 -18.65 -9.88
N MET A 42 -0.62 -19.46 -9.18
CA MET A 42 0.71 -19.86 -9.65
C MET A 42 0.52 -20.81 -10.83
N ASP A 43 0.67 -20.31 -12.06
CA ASP A 43 0.82 -21.15 -13.25
C ASP A 43 2.17 -21.88 -13.16
N VAL A 44 2.18 -22.99 -12.41
CA VAL A 44 3.22 -24.02 -12.53
C VAL A 44 2.80 -24.94 -13.67
N ASP A 45 3.00 -24.49 -14.92
CA ASP A 45 3.29 -25.39 -16.04
C ASP A 45 3.77 -24.65 -17.28
N GLY A 46 4.94 -25.06 -17.80
CA GLY A 46 5.19 -24.99 -19.25
C GLY A 46 6.07 -23.87 -19.79
N GLY A 47 7.26 -23.65 -19.23
CA GLY A 47 8.28 -22.83 -19.89
C GLY A 47 9.59 -22.78 -19.10
N ASP A 48 10.51 -23.67 -19.45
CA ASP A 48 11.90 -23.70 -18.99
C ASP A 48 12.62 -22.39 -19.39
N ASP A 49 12.46 -21.28 -18.66
CA ASP A 49 13.24 -20.05 -18.91
C ASP A 49 13.28 -19.09 -17.69
N GLY A 50 14.25 -19.34 -16.80
CA GLY A 50 15.01 -18.30 -16.08
C GLY A 50 14.28 -17.34 -15.12
N LEU A 51 14.10 -17.76 -13.87
CA LEU A 51 13.75 -16.88 -12.74
C LEU A 51 14.68 -15.65 -12.69
N PRO A 52 14.15 -14.41 -12.77
CA PRO A 52 14.96 -13.24 -12.48
C PRO A 52 15.17 -13.14 -10.97
N PHE A 53 16.43 -13.19 -10.55
CA PHE A 53 16.86 -12.54 -9.31
C PHE A 53 16.66 -11.02 -9.40
#